data_AF-A0A6G1YNG2-F1
#
_entry.id   AF-A0A6G1YNG2-F1
#
_cell.length_a   1.000
_cell.length_b   1.000
_cell.length_c   1.000
_cell.angle_alpha   90.00
_cell.angle_beta   90.00
_cell.angle_gamma   90.00
#
_symmetry.space_group_name_H-M   'P 1'
#
loop_
_entity.id
_entity.type
_entity.pdbx_description
1 polymer ?
#
loop_
_entity_poly.entity_id
_entity_poly.type
_entity_poly.pdbx_seq_one_letter_code
_entity_poly.pdbx_strand_id
1 'polypeptide(L)'
;MGKKGGDTRLKRQLAPRFWNIRRKQSQFVLKASPGPHRKHGSYPLGIILRDVLSVSTTMHEAKTIVSAGKVKVDGIQRRDVKFPV
;
A
#
# COMPACT_ATOMS: atom_id res chain seq x y z
N MET A 1 -18.69 0.52 -26.32
CA MET A 1 -18.15 1.67 -25.55
C MET A 1 -17.07 1.16 -24.60
N GLY A 2 -15.83 1.67 -24.69
CA GLY A 2 -14.73 1.29 -23.78
C GLY A 2 -14.67 2.16 -22.52
N LYS A 3 -14.11 1.61 -21.43
CA LYS A 3 -13.92 2.33 -20.17
C LYS A 3 -12.83 3.40 -20.32
N LYS A 4 -13.18 4.68 -20.14
CA LYS A 4 -12.26 5.83 -20.28
C LYS A 4 -11.57 6.26 -18.98
N GLY A 5 -12.00 5.74 -17.83
CA GLY A 5 -11.48 6.12 -16.51
C GLY A 5 -10.46 5.12 -15.95
N GLY A 6 -9.48 5.63 -15.19
CA GLY A 6 -8.48 4.82 -14.50
C GLY A 6 -9.06 3.99 -13.35
N ASP A 7 -8.47 2.81 -13.09
CA ASP A 7 -8.95 1.93 -12.03
C ASP A 7 -8.56 2.43 -10.63
N THR A 8 -9.54 2.48 -9.72
CA THR A 8 -9.33 2.86 -8.31
C THR A 8 -8.82 1.70 -7.45
N ARG A 9 -9.04 0.45 -7.89
CA ARG A 9 -8.71 -0.77 -7.15
C ARG A 9 -7.61 -1.55 -7.88
N LEU A 10 -6.77 -2.26 -7.13
CA LEU A 10 -5.74 -3.13 -7.68
C LEU A 10 -6.02 -4.58 -7.26
N LYS A 11 -6.15 -5.48 -8.24
CA LYS A 11 -6.20 -6.92 -7.95
C LYS A 11 -4.84 -7.37 -7.42
N ARG A 12 -4.85 -8.23 -6.40
CA ARG A 12 -3.62 -8.75 -5.74
C ARG A 12 -2.70 -9.49 -6.71
N GLN A 13 -3.29 -10.20 -7.67
CA GLN A 13 -2.57 -10.92 -8.72
C GLN A 13 -1.77 -9.99 -9.66
N LEU A 14 -2.23 -8.75 -9.84
CA LEU A 14 -1.59 -7.72 -10.67
C LEU A 14 -0.59 -6.85 -9.89
N ALA A 15 -0.33 -7.19 -8.62
CA ALA A 15 0.70 -6.51 -7.85
C ALA A 15 2.08 -6.66 -8.54
N PRO A 16 2.97 -5.67 -8.42
CA PRO A 16 4.34 -5.78 -8.91
C PRO A 16 5.07 -7.01 -8.36
N ARG A 17 6.05 -7.53 -9.11
CA ARG A 17 6.80 -8.73 -8.74
C ARG A 17 7.68 -8.54 -7.50
N PHE A 18 8.20 -7.33 -7.30
CA PHE A 18 9.05 -7.03 -6.16
C PHE A 18 8.29 -7.02 -4.83
N TRP A 19 6.96 -6.84 -4.86
CA TRP A 19 6.13 -6.89 -3.65
C TRP A 19 6.19 -8.28 -3.03
N ASN A 20 6.82 -8.40 -1.86
CA ASN A 20 6.86 -9.65 -1.09
C ASN A 20 5.50 -9.91 -0.44
N ILE A 21 4.52 -10.32 -1.25
CA ILE A 21 3.15 -10.57 -0.81
C ILE A 21 2.64 -11.92 -1.30
N ARG A 22 1.84 -12.59 -0.46
CA ARG A 22 1.11 -13.79 -0.86
C ARG A 22 0.01 -13.44 -1.86
N ARG A 23 0.17 -13.76 -3.15
CA ARG A 23 -0.76 -13.32 -4.22
C ARG A 23 -2.16 -13.94 -4.17
N LYS A 24 -2.30 -15.12 -3.54
CA LYS A 24 -3.55 -15.89 -3.50
C LYS A 24 -4.35 -15.74 -2.20
N GLN A 25 -3.87 -14.98 -1.23
CA GLN A 25 -4.54 -14.86 0.08
C GLN A 25 -5.80 -13.98 0.05
N SER A 26 -5.87 -13.00 -0.85
CA SER A 26 -7.00 -12.07 -0.97
C SER A 26 -7.12 -11.56 -2.40
N GLN A 27 -8.31 -11.10 -2.78
CA GLN A 27 -8.60 -10.64 -4.14
C GLN A 27 -7.97 -9.29 -4.46
N PHE A 28 -7.92 -8.37 -3.49
CA PHE A 28 -7.51 -6.97 -3.68
C PHE A 28 -6.35 -6.58 -2.77
N VAL A 29 -5.60 -5.58 -3.22
CA VAL A 29 -4.51 -4.95 -2.46
C VAL A 29 -4.65 -3.44 -2.51
N LEU A 30 -4.02 -2.76 -1.56
CA LEU A 30 -3.86 -1.32 -1.59
C LEU A 30 -3.15 -0.88 -2.87
N LYS A 31 -3.81 -0.01 -3.61
CA LYS A 31 -3.20 0.76 -4.68
C LYS A 31 -2.46 1.94 -4.06
N ALA A 32 -1.19 2.13 -4.41
CA ALA A 32 -0.44 3.31 -4.03
C ALA A 32 -1.14 4.59 -4.54
N SER A 33 -1.21 5.62 -3.68
CA SER A 33 -1.69 6.94 -4.07
C SER A 33 -0.67 7.61 -5.00
N PRO A 34 -1.10 8.54 -5.88
CA PRO A 34 -0.16 9.37 -6.62
C PRO A 34 0.71 10.14 -5.62
N GLY A 35 2.02 10.17 -5.85
CA GLY A 35 2.98 10.73 -4.91
C GLY A 35 4.40 10.76 -5.49
N PRO A 36 5.43 10.83 -4.65
CA PRO A 36 6.82 11.03 -5.08
C PRO A 36 7.35 9.92 -5.99
N HIS A 37 6.96 8.66 -5.73
CA HIS A 37 7.45 7.51 -6.49
C HIS A 37 6.45 7.04 -7.55
N ARG A 38 6.98 6.46 -8.64
CA ARG A 38 6.18 5.85 -9.71
C ARG A 38 5.49 4.59 -9.19
N LYS A 39 4.26 4.34 -9.65
CA LYS A 39 3.43 3.18 -9.26
C LYS A 39 4.15 1.81 -9.33
N HIS A 40 5.06 1.64 -10.30
CA HIS A 40 5.78 0.40 -10.55
C HIS A 40 7.06 0.23 -9.72
N GLY A 41 7.46 1.25 -8.95
CA GLY A 41 8.67 1.21 -8.11
C GLY A 41 8.40 1.55 -6.64
N SER A 42 7.12 1.67 -6.26
CA SER A 42 6.73 2.07 -4.90
C SER A 42 6.01 0.95 -4.16
N TYR A 43 6.11 0.97 -2.85
CA TYR A 43 5.24 0.26 -1.93
C TYR A 43 4.28 1.23 -1.23
N PRO A 44 2.99 0.89 -1.07
CA PRO A 44 2.13 1.61 -0.14
C PRO A 44 2.52 1.25 1.30
N LEU A 45 2.56 2.25 2.18
CA LEU A 45 2.90 2.08 3.61
C LEU A 45 2.17 0.94 4.31
N GLY A 46 0.88 0.75 4.03
CA GLY A 46 0.10 -0.34 4.64
C GLY A 46 0.61 -1.75 4.31
N ILE A 47 1.19 -1.95 3.11
CA ILE A 47 1.76 -3.25 2.74
C ILE A 47 3.10 -3.46 3.43
N ILE A 48 3.91 -2.41 3.57
CA ILE A 48 5.19 -2.50 4.28
C ILE A 48 4.95 -2.93 5.73
N LEU A 49 4.00 -2.27 6.41
CA LEU A 49 3.70 -2.55 7.81
C LEU A 49 3.13 -3.96 8.03
N ARG A 50 2.29 -4.44 7.12
CA ARG A 50 1.63 -5.75 7.26
C ARG A 50 2.45 -6.91 6.72
N ASP A 51 2.91 -6.81 5.47
CA ASP A 51 3.47 -7.96 4.73
C ASP A 51 5.01 -8.00 4.81
N VAL A 52 5.71 -6.86 4.91
CA VAL A 52 7.18 -6.82 4.94
C VAL A 52 7.73 -6.85 6.37
N LEU A 53 7.25 -5.94 7.22
CA LEU A 53 7.72 -5.79 8.59
C LEU A 53 6.92 -6.61 9.61
N SER A 54 5.76 -7.16 9.22
CA SER A 54 4.86 -7.94 10.09
C SER A 54 4.51 -7.24 11.43
N VAL A 55 4.43 -5.91 11.43
CA VAL A 55 4.11 -5.10 12.64
C VAL A 55 2.62 -5.15 12.97
N SER A 56 1.79 -5.33 11.94
CA SER A 56 0.34 -5.43 12.06
C SER A 56 -0.16 -6.69 11.38
N THR A 57 -1.09 -7.39 12.01
CA THR A 57 -1.72 -8.57 11.40
C THR A 57 -2.86 -8.14 10.48
N THR A 58 -3.58 -7.08 10.87
CA THR A 58 -4.76 -6.61 10.16
C THR A 58 -4.55 -5.25 9.52
N MET A 59 -5.21 -4.98 8.38
CA MET A 59 -5.18 -3.66 7.75
C MET A 59 -5.77 -2.55 8.62
N HIS A 60 -6.68 -2.89 9.53
CA HIS A 60 -7.26 -1.93 10.47
C HIS A 60 -6.20 -1.41 11.44
N GLU A 61 -5.40 -2.31 12.03
CA GLU A 61 -4.27 -1.96 12.90
C GLU A 61 -3.24 -1.10 12.15
N ALA A 62 -2.89 -1.48 10.92
CA ALA A 62 -1.98 -0.69 10.08
C ALA A 62 -2.50 0.74 9.87
N LYS A 63 -3.81 0.89 9.63
CA LYS A 63 -4.44 2.21 9.49
C LYS A 63 -4.38 3.00 10.80
N THR A 64 -4.62 2.36 11.93
CA THR A 64 -4.54 3.00 13.25
C THR A 64 -3.12 3.47 13.58
N ILE A 65 -2.10 2.66 13.30
CA ILE A 65 -0.69 2.99 13.52
C ILE A 65 -0.27 4.22 12.68
N VAL A 66 -0.62 4.20 11.39
CA VAL A 66 -0.32 5.30 10.47
C VAL A 66 -1.10 6.56 10.85
N SER A 67 -2.37 6.43 11.21
CA SER A 67 -3.20 7.56 11.65
C SER A 67 -2.71 8.18 12.96
N ALA A 68 -2.13 7.37 13.85
CA ALA A 68 -1.51 7.85 15.09
C ALA A 68 -0.19 8.60 14.85
N GLY A 69 0.31 8.68 13.61
CA GLY A 69 1.54 9.43 13.28
C GLY A 69 2.83 8.75 13.75
N LYS A 70 2.77 7.45 14.08
CA LYS A 70 3.93 6.67 14.56
C LYS A 70 4.94 6.34 13.46
N VAL A 71 4.60 6.60 12.20
CA VAL A 71 5.44 6.28 11.04
C VAL A 71 6.00 7.56 10.43
N LYS A 72 7.32 7.64 10.34
CA LYS A 72 8.05 8.71 9.66
C LYS A 72 8.69 8.15 8.40
N VAL A 73 8.50 8.84 7.28
CA VAL A 73 9.17 8.57 6.00
C VAL A 73 10.00 9.80 5.68
N ASP A 74 11.30 9.63 5.52
CA ASP A 74 12.26 10.72 5.25
C ASP A 74 12.14 11.89 6.25
N GLY A 75 11.90 11.57 7.53
CA GLY A 75 11.73 12.55 8.60
C GLY A 75 10.34 13.17 8.73
N ILE A 76 9.44 12.97 7.75
CA ILE A 76 8.07 13.51 7.74
C ILE A 76 7.08 12.46 8.26
N GLN A 77 6.22 12.85 9.19
CA GLN A 77 5.12 11.98 9.65
C GLN A 77 4.08 11.82 8.54
N ARG A 78 3.80 10.57 8.14
CA ARG A 78 2.80 10.26 7.10
C ARG A 78 1.59 9.59 7.74
N ARG A 79 0.40 10.10 7.41
CA ARG A 79 -0.90 9.59 7.90
C ARG A 79 -1.72 8.87 6.82
N ASP A 80 -1.21 8.77 5.60
CA ASP A 80 -1.85 8.03 4.51
C ASP A 80 -1.28 6.62 4.38
N VAL A 81 -2.15 5.62 4.51
CA VAL A 81 -1.80 4.19 4.38
C VAL A 81 -1.41 3.83 2.93
N LYS A 82 -1.89 4.62 1.96
CA LYS A 82 -1.60 4.42 0.53
C LYS A 82 -0.37 5.17 0.05
N PHE A 83 0.27 5.97 0.92
CA PHE A 83 1.42 6.78 0.55
C PHE A 83 2.52 5.91 -0.09
N PRO A 84 3.00 6.26 -1.30
CA PRO A 84 4.06 5.51 -1.95
C PRO A 84 5.40 5.84 -1.30
N VAL A 85 6.07 4.79 -0.84
CA VAL A 85 7.46 4.77 -0.35
C VAL A 85 8.29 3.92 -1.29
#